data_AF-A0A1C3HH61-F1
#
_entry.id   AF-A0A1C3HH61-F1
#
_cell.length_a   1.000
_cell.length_b   1.000
_cell.length_c   1.000
_cell.angle_alpha   90.00
_cell.angle_beta   90.00
_cell.angle_gamma   90.00
#
_symmetry.space_group_name_H-M   'P 1'
#
loop_
_entity.id
_entity.type
_entity.pdbx_description
1 polymer ?
#
loop_
_entity_poly.entity_id
_entity_poly.type
_entity_poly.pdbx_seq_one_letter_code
_entity_poly.pdbx_strand_id
1 'polypeptide(L)'
;MNLKHGILLLSMIASCSALASSWKVSYQNDEMRGTSQKLAYATSDNLVNFEFPYNGGSRLGIMIASANTKLGEGEKPDSLPIIRAMLFIDKGQFQCNPYNDCHISVKFDKEEIQSFPMEEASAGRADAILVSDSDEFINNLKKHKMLIIEAEFYHAGNKQFKFNLEDFPGR
;
A
#
# COMPACT_ATOMS: atom_id res chain seq x y z
N MET A 1 -53.67 -24.24 -31.77
CA MET A 1 -52.23 -24.35 -32.08
C MET A 1 -51.69 -22.92 -32.18
N ASN A 2 -50.99 -22.42 -31.15
CA ASN A 2 -50.20 -21.18 -31.21
C ASN A 2 -49.30 -21.11 -29.98
N LEU A 3 -48.04 -21.49 -30.16
CA LEU A 3 -46.99 -21.53 -29.14
C LEU A 3 -46.29 -20.17 -29.11
N LYS A 4 -46.60 -19.32 -28.12
CA LYS A 4 -45.86 -18.07 -27.88
C LYS A 4 -44.54 -18.42 -27.21
N HIS A 5 -43.46 -18.39 -27.98
CA HIS A 5 -42.09 -18.52 -27.49
C HIS A 5 -41.70 -17.24 -26.75
N GLY A 6 -41.62 -17.31 -25.43
CA GLY A 6 -40.98 -16.27 -24.62
C GLY A 6 -39.47 -16.44 -24.68
N ILE A 7 -38.78 -15.50 -25.32
CA ILE A 7 -37.31 -15.43 -25.28
C ILE A 7 -36.92 -14.79 -23.95
N LEU A 8 -36.34 -15.59 -23.07
CA LEU A 8 -35.74 -15.12 -21.82
C LEU A 8 -34.33 -14.59 -22.15
N LEU A 9 -34.16 -13.27 -22.20
CA LEU A 9 -32.85 -12.63 -22.31
C LEU A 9 -32.15 -12.69 -20.95
N LEU A 10 -31.28 -13.70 -20.79
CA LEU A 10 -30.36 -13.79 -19.66
C LEU A 10 -29.23 -12.78 -19.85
N SER A 11 -29.32 -11.61 -19.21
CA SER A 11 -28.25 -10.63 -19.20
C SER A 11 -27.06 -11.20 -18.42
N MET A 12 -25.98 -11.59 -19.12
CA MET A 12 -24.70 -11.82 -18.46
C MET A 12 -24.17 -10.48 -17.96
N ILE A 13 -24.28 -10.25 -16.66
CA ILE A 13 -23.51 -9.22 -15.99
C ILE A 13 -22.08 -9.75 -15.93
N ALA A 14 -21.24 -9.29 -16.85
CA ALA A 14 -19.81 -9.50 -16.75
C ALA A 14 -19.31 -8.65 -15.58
N SER A 15 -19.19 -9.25 -14.39
CA SER A 15 -18.49 -8.64 -13.27
C SER A 15 -17.03 -8.48 -13.68
N CYS A 16 -16.67 -7.26 -14.06
CA CYS A 16 -15.26 -6.88 -14.21
C CYS A 16 -14.69 -6.82 -12.80
N SER A 17 -14.14 -7.93 -12.32
CA SER A 17 -13.28 -7.91 -11.15
C SER A 17 -12.06 -7.08 -11.52
N ALA A 18 -12.06 -5.80 -11.12
CA ALA A 18 -10.82 -5.03 -11.07
C ALA A 18 -9.83 -5.89 -10.26
N LEU A 19 -8.69 -6.22 -10.86
CA LEU A 19 -7.61 -6.92 -10.17
C LEU A 19 -7.17 -6.03 -9.01
N ALA A 20 -7.77 -6.24 -7.84
CA ALA A 20 -7.29 -5.70 -6.59
C ALA A 20 -5.85 -6.19 -6.42
N SER A 21 -4.92 -5.28 -6.13
CA SER A 21 -3.54 -5.68 -5.90
C SER A 21 -3.47 -6.51 -4.63
N SER A 22 -3.24 -7.81 -4.80
CA SER A 22 -3.19 -8.71 -3.65
C SER A 22 -1.93 -8.47 -2.82
N TRP A 23 -2.06 -8.48 -1.49
CA TRP A 23 -0.90 -8.43 -0.60
C TRP A 23 0.01 -9.63 -0.82
N LYS A 24 1.32 -9.37 -0.92
CA LYS A 24 2.36 -10.39 -1.10
C LYS A 24 3.25 -10.41 0.13
N VAL A 25 3.29 -11.55 0.81
CA VAL A 25 4.18 -11.79 1.95
C VAL A 25 5.50 -12.38 1.44
N SER A 26 6.61 -11.87 1.95
CA SER A 26 7.95 -12.39 1.67
C SER A 26 8.80 -12.41 2.93
N TYR A 27 9.88 -13.20 2.89
CA TYR A 27 10.85 -13.31 3.97
C TYR A 27 12.24 -13.07 3.42
N GLN A 28 13.01 -12.23 4.10
CA GLN A 28 14.38 -11.90 3.72
C GLN A 28 15.34 -12.36 4.81
N ASN A 29 16.52 -12.85 4.40
CA ASN A 29 17.59 -13.23 5.30
C ASN A 29 18.81 -12.33 5.03
N ASP A 30 19.35 -11.74 6.10
CA ASP A 30 20.67 -11.12 6.09
C ASP A 30 21.68 -12.19 6.54
N GLU A 31 22.37 -12.78 5.57
CA GLU A 31 23.36 -13.84 5.80
C GLU A 31 24.56 -13.34 6.62
N MET A 32 24.92 -12.04 6.53
CA MET A 32 26.04 -11.48 7.27
C MET A 32 25.75 -11.37 8.77
N ARG A 33 24.51 -11.02 9.13
CA ARG A 33 24.09 -10.82 10.54
C ARG A 33 23.36 -12.02 11.11
N GLY A 34 22.97 -12.98 10.28
CA GLY A 34 22.14 -14.13 10.66
C GLY A 34 20.75 -13.73 11.13
N THR A 35 20.17 -12.68 10.54
CA THR A 35 18.84 -12.18 10.89
C THR A 35 17.84 -12.43 9.78
N SER A 36 16.59 -12.66 10.14
CA SER A 36 15.46 -12.76 9.22
C SER A 36 14.51 -11.57 9.38
N GLN A 37 13.79 -11.26 8.31
CA GLN A 37 12.77 -10.24 8.27
C GLN A 37 11.53 -10.76 7.55
N LYS A 38 10.34 -10.47 8.09
CA LYS A 38 9.05 -10.65 7.41
C LYS A 38 8.63 -9.33 6.78
N LEU A 39 8.17 -9.39 5.54
CA LEU A 39 7.65 -8.24 4.82
C LEU A 39 6.32 -8.60 4.18
N ALA A 40 5.42 -7.62 4.06
CA ALA A 40 4.27 -7.72 3.19
C ALA A 40 4.14 -6.43 2.38
N TYR A 41 3.72 -6.54 1.13
CA TYR A 41 3.53 -5.37 0.27
C TYR A 41 2.31 -5.49 -0.63
N ALA A 42 1.72 -4.36 -0.96
CA ALA A 42 0.65 -4.20 -1.94
C ALA A 42 0.88 -2.93 -2.76
N THR A 43 0.25 -2.85 -3.93
CA THR A 43 0.27 -1.64 -4.78
C THR A 43 -1.14 -1.08 -4.96
N SER A 44 -1.26 0.19 -5.32
CA SER A 44 -2.55 0.83 -5.51
C SER A 44 -3.33 0.19 -6.64
N ASP A 45 -4.66 0.12 -6.51
CA ASP A 45 -5.57 -0.43 -7.51
C ASP A 45 -5.63 0.49 -8.75
N ASN A 46 -5.58 1.81 -8.53
CA ASN A 46 -5.53 2.79 -9.60
C ASN A 46 -4.09 3.11 -10.05
N LEU A 47 -3.98 3.43 -11.33
CA LEU A 47 -2.80 4.04 -11.95
C LEU A 47 -3.02 5.55 -12.00
N VAL A 48 -2.02 6.33 -11.59
CA VAL A 48 -2.06 7.80 -11.64
C VAL A 48 -1.02 8.30 -12.63
N ASN A 49 -1.42 9.14 -13.57
CA ASN A 49 -0.49 9.71 -14.55
C ASN A 49 0.26 10.90 -13.97
N PHE A 50 1.57 10.86 -14.12
CA PHE A 50 2.49 11.93 -13.77
C PHE A 50 3.02 12.51 -15.07
N GLU A 51 2.89 13.83 -15.20
CA GLU A 51 3.44 14.58 -16.34
C GLU A 51 4.98 14.62 -16.27
N PHE A 52 5.60 15.35 -17.19
CA PHE A 52 7.03 15.68 -17.09
C PHE A 52 7.35 16.20 -15.67
N PRO A 53 8.42 15.71 -15.01
CA PRO A 53 9.54 14.92 -15.54
C PRO A 53 9.36 13.39 -15.53
N TYR A 54 8.26 12.84 -14.99
CA TYR A 54 8.12 11.39 -14.77
C TYR A 54 7.47 10.64 -15.94
N ASN A 55 6.68 11.34 -16.76
CA ASN A 55 6.15 10.88 -18.05
C ASN A 55 5.56 9.46 -18.02
N GLY A 56 4.48 9.28 -17.26
CA GLY A 56 3.68 8.06 -17.36
C GLY A 56 2.84 7.74 -16.13
N GLY A 57 2.20 6.58 -16.21
CA GLY A 57 1.44 6.02 -15.09
C GLY A 57 2.36 5.54 -13.97
N SER A 58 1.94 5.82 -12.74
CA SER A 58 2.60 5.44 -11.51
C SER A 58 1.62 4.77 -10.56
N ARG A 59 2.13 3.84 -9.75
CA ARG A 59 1.40 3.22 -8.64
C ARG A 59 2.12 3.52 -7.34
N LEU A 60 1.33 3.70 -6.30
CA LEU A 60 1.83 3.79 -4.93
C LEU A 60 1.87 2.40 -4.34
N GLY A 61 2.96 2.05 -3.67
CA GLY A 61 3.10 0.82 -2.90
C GLY A 61 3.06 1.10 -1.41
N ILE A 62 2.49 0.16 -0.67
CA ILE A 62 2.61 0.06 0.78
C ILE A 62 3.47 -1.15 1.08
N MET A 63 4.51 -0.96 1.88
CA MET A 63 5.32 -2.03 2.45
C MET A 63 5.22 -1.98 3.96
N ILE A 64 4.97 -3.14 4.57
CA ILE A 64 5.06 -3.30 6.02
C ILE A 64 6.10 -4.36 6.34
N ALA A 65 6.88 -4.16 7.39
CA ALA A 65 8.00 -5.04 7.72
C ALA A 65 8.19 -5.26 9.22
N SER A 66 8.73 -6.41 9.58
CA SER A 66 9.25 -6.69 10.92
C SER A 66 10.61 -6.03 11.14
N ALA A 67 11.10 -6.10 12.38
CA ALA A 67 12.51 -5.92 12.65
C ALA A 67 13.35 -7.01 11.96
N ASN A 68 14.63 -6.71 11.76
CA ASN A 68 15.63 -7.74 11.50
C ASN A 68 15.89 -8.48 12.80
N THR A 69 15.55 -9.75 12.86
CA THR A 69 15.55 -10.54 14.10
C THR A 69 16.36 -11.80 13.93
N LYS A 70 17.22 -12.13 14.90
CA LYS A 70 17.83 -13.46 14.99
C LYS A 70 16.78 -14.41 15.54
N LEU A 71 16.44 -15.45 14.78
CA LEU A 71 15.45 -16.43 15.19
C LEU A 71 16.08 -17.46 16.15
N GLY A 72 15.34 -17.80 17.20
CA GLY A 72 15.64 -18.91 18.08
C GLY A 72 15.42 -20.27 17.41
N GLU A 73 15.85 -21.34 18.08
CA GLU A 73 15.63 -22.71 17.61
C GLU A 73 14.13 -22.99 17.47
N GLY A 74 13.69 -23.39 16.27
CA GLY A 74 12.30 -23.67 15.96
C GLY A 74 11.40 -22.45 15.67
N GLU A 75 11.89 -21.23 15.87
CA GLU A 75 11.15 -20.01 15.49
C GLU A 75 11.12 -19.84 13.96
N LYS A 76 10.02 -19.30 13.45
CA LYS A 76 9.83 -19.09 12.00
C LYS A 76 9.73 -17.59 11.69
N PRO A 77 10.25 -17.12 10.55
CA PRO A 77 10.07 -15.73 10.14
C PRO A 77 8.61 -15.26 10.11
N ASP A 78 7.67 -16.19 9.89
CA ASP A 78 6.24 -15.88 9.83
C ASP A 78 5.65 -15.36 11.14
N SER A 79 6.22 -15.72 12.29
CA SER A 79 5.77 -15.23 13.60
C SER A 79 6.33 -13.85 13.97
N LEU A 80 7.19 -13.26 13.13
CA LEU A 80 7.80 -11.96 13.42
C LEU A 80 6.74 -10.84 13.38
N PRO A 81 6.68 -9.98 14.41
CA PRO A 81 5.73 -8.87 14.45
C PRO A 81 6.11 -7.81 13.42
N ILE A 82 5.12 -7.35 12.65
CA ILE A 82 5.26 -6.20 11.76
C ILE A 82 5.23 -4.93 12.61
N ILE A 83 6.24 -4.07 12.44
CA ILE A 83 6.47 -2.89 13.28
C ILE A 83 6.75 -1.61 12.48
N ARG A 84 6.86 -1.70 11.15
CA ARG A 84 7.17 -0.56 10.27
C ARG A 84 6.26 -0.56 9.07
N ALA A 85 5.83 0.63 8.67
CA ALA A 85 5.15 0.88 7.41
C ALA A 85 5.94 1.91 6.58
N MET A 86 5.96 1.70 5.29
CA MET A 86 6.62 2.55 4.31
C MET A 86 5.75 2.68 3.07
N LEU A 87 5.80 3.85 2.45
CA LEU A 87 5.24 4.07 1.12
C LEU A 87 6.37 4.19 0.10
N PHE A 88 6.14 3.69 -1.09
CA PHE A 88 7.05 3.85 -2.22
C PHE A 88 6.27 4.14 -3.49
N ILE A 89 6.86 4.90 -4.41
CA ILE A 89 6.22 5.27 -5.67
C ILE A 89 7.03 4.73 -6.85
N ASP A 90 6.37 4.04 -7.78
CA ASP A 90 7.05 3.42 -8.94
C ASP A 90 7.74 4.49 -9.83
N LYS A 91 7.05 5.62 -10.02
CA LYS A 91 7.53 6.81 -10.73
C LYS A 91 7.06 8.06 -10.01
N GLY A 92 7.99 8.88 -9.56
CA GLY A 92 7.67 10.07 -8.78
C GLY A 92 8.76 10.34 -7.77
N GLN A 93 8.71 11.52 -7.17
CA GLN A 93 9.46 11.84 -5.96
C GLN A 93 8.47 12.46 -4.99
N PHE A 94 8.38 11.91 -3.79
CA PHE A 94 7.59 12.51 -2.73
C PHE A 94 8.12 13.90 -2.45
N GLN A 95 7.22 14.87 -2.39
CA GLN A 95 7.52 16.21 -1.90
C GLN A 95 7.45 16.15 -0.37
N CYS A 96 8.48 15.57 0.23
CA CYS A 96 8.63 15.49 1.68
C CYS A 96 9.77 16.43 2.07
N ASN A 97 9.49 17.42 2.90
CA ASN A 97 10.53 18.26 3.49
C ASN A 97 10.43 18.15 5.02
N PRO A 98 11.44 17.60 5.71
CA PRO A 98 11.40 17.42 7.15
C PRO A 98 11.31 18.75 7.93
N TYR A 99 11.63 19.88 7.29
CA TYR A 99 11.49 21.21 7.87
C TYR A 99 10.11 21.87 7.64
N ASN A 100 9.29 21.32 6.73
CA ASN A 100 7.96 21.84 6.37
C ASN A 100 6.87 20.75 6.46
N ASP A 101 6.85 20.01 7.58
CA ASP A 101 5.70 19.19 7.98
C ASP A 101 5.32 18.08 6.96
N CYS A 102 6.22 17.12 6.76
CA CYS A 102 5.98 16.00 5.85
C CYS A 102 4.86 15.07 6.33
N HIS A 103 3.70 15.14 5.66
CA HIS A 103 2.50 14.38 5.99
C HIS A 103 1.84 13.78 4.75
N ILE A 104 1.05 12.73 4.97
CA ILE A 104 0.06 12.24 4.01
C ILE A 104 -1.34 12.40 4.58
N SER A 105 -2.31 12.59 3.69
CA SER A 105 -3.74 12.51 4.04
C SER A 105 -4.27 11.13 3.73
N VAL A 106 -4.93 10.51 4.70
CA VAL A 106 -5.42 9.15 4.63
C VAL A 106 -6.92 9.12 4.92
N LYS A 107 -7.67 8.38 4.11
CA LYS A 107 -9.08 8.11 4.36
C LYS A 107 -9.33 6.62 4.34
N PHE A 108 -9.73 6.09 5.50
CA PHE A 108 -10.17 4.71 5.64
C PHE A 108 -11.69 4.63 5.43
N ASP A 109 -12.13 3.66 4.62
CA ASP A 109 -13.55 3.43 4.30
C ASP A 109 -14.34 4.73 4.02
N LYS A 110 -15.29 5.07 4.90
CA LYS A 110 -16.11 6.30 4.82
C LYS A 110 -15.83 7.27 5.98
N GLU A 111 -14.73 7.07 6.70
CA GLU A 111 -14.36 7.87 7.85
C GLU A 111 -13.84 9.26 7.47
N GLU A 112 -13.54 10.06 8.48
CA GLU A 112 -12.89 11.36 8.32
C GLU A 112 -11.44 11.20 7.82
N ILE A 113 -10.92 12.26 7.22
CA ILE A 113 -9.54 12.30 6.75
C ILE A 113 -8.62 12.40 7.97
N GLN A 114 -7.62 11.52 8.02
CA GLN A 114 -6.57 11.47 9.03
C GLN A 114 -5.25 11.95 8.40
N SER A 115 -4.42 12.64 9.18
CA SER A 115 -3.07 13.02 8.76
C SER A 115 -2.07 12.08 9.41
N PHE A 116 -1.13 11.53 8.63
CA PHE A 116 -0.03 10.71 9.16
C PHE A 116 1.30 11.42 8.93
N PRO A 117 2.11 11.63 9.99
CA PRO A 117 3.46 12.15 9.86
C PRO A 117 4.37 11.13 9.17
N MET A 118 5.26 11.65 8.34
CA MET A 118 6.16 10.86 7.52
C MET A 118 7.61 11.29 7.70
N GLU A 119 8.51 10.33 7.52
CA GLU A 119 9.96 10.52 7.52
C GLU A 119 10.54 10.20 6.15
N GLU A 120 11.60 10.92 5.76
CA GLU A 120 12.35 10.59 4.55
C GLU A 120 12.97 9.21 4.64
N ALA A 121 12.94 8.47 3.54
CA ALA A 121 13.71 7.24 3.46
C ALA A 121 15.21 7.50 3.48
N SER A 122 15.94 6.63 4.18
CA SER A 122 17.40 6.70 4.26
C SER A 122 18.07 6.64 2.88
N ALA A 123 19.34 7.04 2.81
CA ALA A 123 20.16 7.00 1.59
C ALA A 123 19.67 7.90 0.44
N GLY A 124 18.99 9.01 0.76
CA GLY A 124 18.59 10.03 -0.22
C GLY A 124 17.52 9.56 -1.20
N ARG A 125 16.71 8.58 -0.79
CA ARG A 125 15.63 8.02 -1.60
C ARG A 125 14.41 8.94 -1.52
N ALA A 126 14.13 9.67 -2.61
CA ALA A 126 12.95 10.53 -2.71
C ALA A 126 11.70 9.79 -3.21
N ASP A 127 11.84 8.54 -3.65
CA ASP A 127 10.75 7.67 -4.11
C ASP A 127 10.16 6.81 -2.98
N ALA A 128 10.58 7.02 -1.73
CA ALA A 128 10.07 6.32 -0.57
C ALA A 128 10.01 7.24 0.68
N ILE A 129 9.02 6.99 1.53
CA ILE A 129 8.82 7.66 2.82
C ILE A 129 8.36 6.65 3.87
N LEU A 130 8.76 6.85 5.12
CA LEU A 130 8.39 6.00 6.26
C LEU A 130 7.22 6.63 7.01
N VAL A 131 6.29 5.83 7.49
CA VAL A 131 5.21 6.31 8.37
C VAL A 131 5.74 6.36 9.80
N SER A 132 5.80 7.55 10.41
CA SER A 132 6.31 7.70 11.79
C SER A 132 5.44 6.92 12.78
N ASP A 133 4.11 7.09 12.71
CA ASP A 133 3.14 6.35 13.53
C ASP A 133 2.73 5.01 12.90
N SER A 134 3.73 4.17 12.61
CA SER A 134 3.58 2.89 11.91
C SER A 134 2.54 1.97 12.59
N ASP A 135 2.53 1.89 13.92
CA ASP A 135 1.61 1.01 14.65
C ASP A 135 0.15 1.38 14.45
N GLU A 136 -0.18 2.68 14.52
CA GLU A 136 -1.54 3.18 14.28
C GLU A 136 -1.95 2.93 12.82
N PHE A 137 -1.08 3.28 11.88
CA PHE A 137 -1.34 3.08 10.46
C PHE A 137 -1.61 1.59 10.14
N ILE A 138 -0.76 0.69 10.61
CA ILE A 138 -0.91 -0.77 10.40
C ILE A 138 -2.19 -1.29 11.06
N ASN A 139 -2.52 -0.80 12.26
CA ASN A 139 -3.76 -1.20 12.93
C ASN A 139 -5.00 -0.76 12.15
N ASN A 140 -4.97 0.40 11.50
CA ASN A 140 -6.05 0.82 10.61
C ASN A 140 -6.09 -0.01 9.32
N LEU A 141 -4.95 -0.40 8.74
CA LEU A 141 -4.91 -1.31 7.58
C LEU A 141 -5.63 -2.65 7.87
N LYS A 142 -5.45 -3.20 9.08
CA LYS A 142 -6.11 -4.45 9.51
C LYS A 142 -7.63 -4.35 9.63
N LYS A 143 -8.11 -3.21 10.15
CA LYS A 143 -9.52 -3.03 10.53
C LYS A 143 -10.41 -2.68 9.34
N HIS A 144 -9.89 -1.92 8.38
CA HIS A 144 -10.68 -1.33 7.30
C HIS A 144 -10.63 -2.14 6.01
N LYS A 145 -11.54 -1.85 5.07
CA LYS A 145 -11.62 -2.56 3.79
C LYS A 145 -11.07 -1.75 2.63
N MET A 146 -11.16 -0.42 2.72
CA MET A 146 -10.73 0.49 1.69
C MET A 146 -9.84 1.56 2.28
N LEU A 147 -8.86 1.97 1.50
CA LEU A 147 -7.92 3.02 1.84
C LEU A 147 -7.72 3.95 0.65
N ILE A 148 -7.76 5.25 0.91
CA ILE A 148 -7.28 6.29 0.00
C ILE A 148 -6.11 6.99 0.68
N ILE A 149 -4.97 7.05 0.00
CA ILE A 149 -3.81 7.85 0.39
C ILE A 149 -3.69 9.01 -0.59
N GLU A 150 -3.60 10.23 -0.09
CA GLU A 150 -3.15 11.41 -0.82
C GLU A 150 -1.76 11.81 -0.33
N ALA A 151 -0.82 11.93 -1.25
CA ALA A 151 0.54 12.41 -1.00
C ALA A 151 0.92 13.48 -2.02
N GLU A 152 1.80 14.39 -1.63
CA GLU A 152 2.36 15.41 -2.52
C GLU A 152 3.60 14.87 -3.23
N PHE A 153 3.71 15.17 -4.53
CA PHE A 153 4.84 14.78 -5.36
C PHE A 153 5.45 15.99 -6.05
N TYR A 154 6.78 16.05 -6.10
CA TYR A 154 7.53 17.13 -6.75
C TYR A 154 7.07 17.27 -8.21
N HIS A 155 6.77 18.49 -8.68
CA HIS A 155 6.19 18.79 -10.02
C HIS A 155 4.85 18.13 -10.38
N ALA A 156 4.26 17.31 -9.52
CA ALA A 156 2.99 16.63 -9.78
C ALA A 156 1.88 17.04 -8.79
N GLY A 157 2.24 17.68 -7.66
CA GLY A 157 1.32 18.09 -6.60
C GLY A 157 0.67 16.88 -5.91
N ASN A 158 -0.50 17.11 -5.30
CA ASN A 158 -1.22 16.05 -4.61
C ASN A 158 -1.80 15.02 -5.57
N LYS A 159 -1.54 13.73 -5.29
CA LYS A 159 -2.07 12.59 -6.03
C LYS A 159 -2.68 11.56 -5.09
N GLN A 160 -3.78 10.95 -5.53
CA GLN A 160 -4.56 10.00 -4.75
C GLN A 160 -4.43 8.57 -5.27
N PHE A 161 -4.24 7.65 -4.33
CA PHE A 161 -4.07 6.23 -4.58
C PHE A 161 -5.03 5.43 -3.71
N LYS A 162 -5.65 4.41 -4.30
CA LYS A 162 -6.69 3.60 -3.70
C LYS A 162 -6.21 2.18 -3.50
N PHE A 163 -6.59 1.58 -2.39
CA PHE A 163 -6.27 0.20 -2.05
C PHE A 163 -7.53 -0.50 -1.53
N ASN A 164 -7.74 -1.72 -2.01
CA ASN A 164 -8.54 -2.73 -1.34
C ASN A 164 -7.67 -3.41 -0.25
N LEU A 165 -8.20 -3.52 0.96
CA LEU A 165 -7.56 -4.10 2.14
C LEU A 165 -8.25 -5.39 2.59
N GLU A 166 -9.17 -5.95 1.81
CA GLU A 166 -9.89 -7.18 2.18
C GLU A 166 -8.97 -8.38 2.38
N ASP A 167 -7.83 -8.43 1.70
CA ASP A 167 -6.81 -9.47 1.79
C ASP A 167 -5.57 -9.08 2.62
N PHE A 168 -5.69 -8.07 3.49
CA PHE A 168 -4.60 -7.67 4.39
C PHE A 168 -4.08 -8.87 5.21
N PRO A 169 -2.76 -9.12 5.26
CA PRO A 169 -2.20 -10.27 5.98
C PRO A 169 -2.42 -10.20 7.49
N GLY A 170 -3.00 -11.25 8.07
CA GLY A 170 -3.20 -11.35 9.52
C GLY A 170 -4.40 -10.54 10.04
N ARG A 171 -5.42 -10.35 9.19
CA ARG A 171 -6.76 -9.95 9.60
C ARG A 171 -7.45 -11.02 10.45
#